data_AF-A0A2V1BPK7-F1
#
_entry.id   AF-A0A2V1BPK7-F1
#
_cell.length_a   1.000
_cell.length_b   1.000
_cell.length_c   1.000
_cell.angle_alpha   90.00
_cell.angle_beta   90.00
_cell.angle_gamma   90.00
#
_symmetry.space_group_name_H-M   'P 1'
#
loop_
_entity.id
_entity.type
_entity.pdbx_description
1 polymer ?
#
loop_
_entity_poly.entity_id
_entity_poly.type
_entity_poly.pdbx_seq_one_letter_code
_entity_poly.pdbx_strand_id
1 'polypeptide(L)'
;MVTITDLPCELLDDILLKAVLARGVRLGLRLRLVNKHWAIDVKRVLFMSRLLNDTKCHEPTFLKAYFIYQIFSDQNNTISPLRTIRRIAEILCEDAEQPEIDAVRSCVDSLCSLTIEEGRQLQYGDWAQITGDDKNFEYHLLVAAAYLNRLPLLRTLLPKVGFRLDGSPLFGHPSQAAALRGNNEALELILNTEWKKTSTYAFCGAIANAHFDTLDLLLEPRWEFNNGLNHRFTNCIWQGLKRTNSVAMFTRAFPLLGDFEADTPGKRLGFFLRCAATYGYTMLALHLFHLEMLHDGLGQHNAFTQR
;
A
#
# COMPACT_ATOMS: atom_id res chain seq x y z
N MET A 1 -18.79 -45.43 3.88
CA MET A 1 -17.40 -44.96 4.09
C MET A 1 -17.51 -43.58 4.70
N VAL A 2 -17.04 -43.39 5.93
CA VAL A 2 -17.06 -42.07 6.58
C VAL A 2 -15.84 -41.31 6.10
N THR A 3 -16.06 -40.14 5.51
CA THR A 3 -15.03 -39.21 5.05
C THR A 3 -14.75 -38.17 6.13
N ILE A 4 -13.58 -37.54 6.09
CA ILE A 4 -13.21 -36.50 7.07
C ILE A 4 -14.15 -35.28 7.02
N THR A 5 -14.86 -35.07 5.91
CA THR A 5 -15.87 -34.03 5.73
C THR A 5 -17.20 -34.36 6.39
N ASP A 6 -17.40 -35.60 6.86
CA ASP A 6 -18.60 -35.99 7.61
C ASP A 6 -18.47 -35.70 9.11
N LEU A 7 -17.32 -35.16 9.55
CA LEU A 7 -17.12 -34.72 10.93
C LEU A 7 -17.92 -33.43 11.22
N PRO A 8 -18.46 -33.27 12.44
CA PRO A 8 -18.94 -31.99 12.94
C PRO A 8 -17.92 -30.86 12.71
N CYS A 9 -18.41 -29.67 12.36
CA CYS A 9 -17.55 -28.53 12.03
C CYS A 9 -16.63 -28.13 13.18
N GLU A 10 -17.06 -28.32 14.43
CA GLU A 10 -16.27 -28.05 15.62
C GLU A 10 -15.04 -28.98 15.72
N LEU A 11 -15.23 -30.27 15.43
CA LEU A 11 -14.13 -31.25 15.42
C LEU A 11 -13.17 -30.97 14.27
N LEU A 12 -13.69 -30.59 13.10
CA LEU A 12 -12.86 -30.22 11.97
C LEU A 12 -12.01 -28.97 12.28
N ASP A 13 -12.61 -27.94 12.88
CA ASP A 13 -11.90 -26.72 13.28
C ASP A 13 -10.79 -27.01 14.31
N ASP A 14 -11.06 -27.86 15.29
CA ASP A 14 -10.07 -28.29 16.28
C ASP A 14 -8.91 -29.07 15.65
N ILE A 15 -9.21 -29.98 14.72
CA ILE A 15 -8.18 -30.74 13.98
C ILE A 15 -7.34 -29.79 13.15
N LEU A 16 -7.97 -28.87 12.41
CA LEU A 16 -7.28 -27.89 11.60
C LEU A 16 -6.43 -26.96 12.46
N LEU A 17 -6.95 -26.50 13.60
CA LEU A 17 -6.20 -25.64 14.53
C LEU A 17 -4.96 -26.34 15.05
N LYS A 18 -5.10 -27.58 15.54
CA LYS A 18 -3.96 -28.38 16.00
C LYS A 18 -2.96 -28.66 14.88
N ALA A 19 -3.45 -28.96 13.67
CA ALA A 19 -2.59 -29.19 12.50
C ALA A 19 -1.81 -27.93 12.10
N VAL A 20 -2.46 -26.76 12.08
CA VAL A 20 -1.85 -25.47 11.77
C VAL A 20 -0.84 -25.07 12.84
N LEU A 21 -1.17 -25.23 14.13
CA LEU A 21 -0.25 -24.95 15.24
C LEU A 21 0.99 -25.85 15.20
N ALA A 22 0.81 -27.16 14.97
CA ALA A 22 1.92 -28.12 14.94
C ALA A 22 2.84 -27.94 13.73
N ARG A 23 2.31 -27.50 12.58
CA ARG A 23 3.06 -27.40 11.32
C ARG A 23 3.46 -25.98 10.93
N GLY A 24 2.93 -24.97 11.61
CA GLY A 24 3.15 -23.56 11.32
C GLY A 24 2.38 -23.04 10.11
N VAL A 25 2.35 -21.71 9.95
CA VAL A 25 1.53 -20.98 8.95
C VAL A 25 1.78 -21.45 7.52
N ARG A 26 3.04 -21.66 7.11
CA ARG A 26 3.38 -22.06 5.73
C ARG A 26 2.75 -23.39 5.35
N LEU A 27 2.86 -24.39 6.23
CA LEU A 27 2.28 -25.71 5.97
C LEU A 27 0.77 -25.71 6.17
N GLY A 28 0.26 -24.92 7.12
CA GLY A 28 -1.17 -24.67 7.27
C GLY A 28 -1.80 -24.12 5.99
N LEU A 29 -1.19 -23.10 5.37
CA LEU A 29 -1.67 -22.52 4.11
C LEU A 29 -1.77 -23.55 2.97
N ARG A 30 -0.92 -24.57 2.93
CA ARG A 30 -0.98 -25.64 1.91
C ARG A 30 -2.23 -26.51 2.05
N LEU A 31 -2.82 -26.62 3.24
CA LEU A 31 -4.08 -27.34 3.43
C LEU A 31 -5.24 -26.71 2.66
N ARG A 32 -5.13 -25.42 2.29
CA ARG A 32 -6.11 -24.75 1.42
C ARG A 32 -6.18 -25.35 0.00
N LEU A 33 -5.19 -26.14 -0.40
CA LEU A 33 -5.13 -26.76 -1.74
C LEU A 33 -5.91 -28.07 -1.83
N VAL A 34 -6.41 -28.61 -0.71
CA VAL A 34 -7.16 -29.88 -0.70
C VAL A 34 -8.48 -29.74 -1.44
N ASN A 35 -9.31 -28.76 -1.07
CA ASN A 35 -10.53 -28.38 -1.77
C ASN A 35 -11.00 -26.97 -1.33
N LYS A 36 -12.06 -26.45 -1.97
CA LYS A 36 -12.60 -25.11 -1.70
C LYS A 36 -13.11 -24.94 -0.25
N HIS A 37 -13.68 -25.98 0.35
CA HIS A 37 -14.18 -25.93 1.73
C HIS A 37 -13.04 -25.82 2.73
N TRP A 38 -12.01 -26.68 2.58
CA TRP A 38 -10.78 -26.61 3.35
C TRP A 38 -10.08 -25.26 3.19
N ALA A 39 -10.12 -24.64 2.01
CA ALA A 39 -9.56 -23.31 1.81
C ALA A 39 -10.22 -22.23 2.69
N ILE A 40 -11.53 -22.35 2.92
CA ILE A 40 -12.32 -21.45 3.77
C ILE A 40 -12.03 -21.74 5.24
N ASP A 41 -12.12 -23.00 5.67
CA ASP A 41 -11.95 -23.38 7.08
C ASP A 41 -10.52 -23.12 7.57
N VAL A 42 -9.51 -23.48 6.76
CA VAL A 42 -8.10 -23.20 7.09
C VAL A 42 -7.86 -21.70 7.21
N LYS A 43 -8.47 -20.88 6.36
CA LYS A 43 -8.37 -19.42 6.45
C LYS A 43 -9.01 -18.92 7.76
N ARG A 44 -10.20 -19.39 8.12
CA ARG A 44 -10.87 -19.08 9.39
C ARG A 44 -9.99 -19.45 10.59
N VAL A 45 -9.46 -20.67 10.63
CA VAL A 45 -8.60 -21.17 11.70
C VAL A 45 -7.29 -20.37 11.81
N LEU A 46 -6.65 -20.04 10.68
CA LEU A 46 -5.46 -19.18 10.66
C LEU A 46 -5.75 -17.81 11.25
N PHE A 47 -6.93 -17.25 10.97
CA PHE A 47 -7.32 -15.94 11.49
C PHE A 47 -7.64 -16.00 12.99
N MET A 48 -8.33 -17.04 13.45
CA MET A 48 -8.63 -17.27 14.86
C MET A 48 -7.37 -17.51 15.71
N SER A 49 -6.42 -18.29 15.20
CA SER A 49 -5.20 -18.67 15.93
C SER A 49 -4.22 -17.53 16.16
N ARG A 50 -4.39 -16.38 15.48
CA ARG A 50 -3.50 -15.20 15.54
C ARG A 50 -2.03 -15.48 15.16
N LEU A 51 -1.72 -16.64 14.61
CA LEU A 51 -0.36 -17.01 14.21
C LEU A 51 0.24 -16.07 13.16
N LEU A 52 -0.60 -15.34 12.44
CA LEU A 52 -0.15 -14.35 11.45
C LEU A 52 0.54 -13.16 12.10
N ASN A 53 0.37 -12.95 13.40
CA ASN A 53 0.99 -11.85 14.15
C ASN A 53 2.53 -11.95 14.21
N ASP A 54 3.06 -13.17 14.13
CA ASP A 54 4.50 -13.41 14.26
C ASP A 54 5.15 -13.80 12.93
N THR A 55 4.38 -13.80 11.83
CA THR A 55 4.87 -14.27 10.53
C THR A 55 5.00 -13.16 9.50
N LYS A 56 6.04 -13.27 8.68
CA LYS A 56 6.18 -12.49 7.45
C LYS A 56 5.23 -13.08 6.40
N CYS A 57 3.95 -12.72 6.48
CA CYS A 57 3.01 -13.03 5.40
C CYS A 57 3.22 -12.02 4.28
N HIS A 58 3.54 -12.50 3.08
CA HIS A 58 3.84 -11.64 1.93
C HIS A 58 2.65 -11.44 0.98
N GLU A 59 1.52 -12.11 1.20
CA GLU A 59 0.35 -11.99 0.33
C GLU A 59 -0.55 -10.81 0.80
N PRO A 60 -0.60 -9.68 0.08
CA PRO A 60 -1.32 -8.48 0.51
C PRO A 60 -2.82 -8.70 0.70
N THR A 61 -3.44 -9.45 -0.21
CA THR A 61 -4.87 -9.79 -0.20
C THR A 61 -5.25 -10.63 1.02
N PHE A 62 -4.37 -11.57 1.43
CA PHE A 62 -4.61 -12.40 2.60
C PHE A 62 -4.44 -11.61 3.90
N LEU A 63 -3.41 -10.77 3.98
CA LEU A 63 -3.18 -9.90 5.13
C LEU A 63 -4.32 -8.89 5.32
N LYS A 64 -4.83 -8.31 4.23
CA LYS A 64 -6.00 -7.43 4.25
C LYS A 64 -7.22 -8.11 4.86
N ALA A 65 -7.54 -9.31 4.39
CA ALA A 65 -8.67 -10.09 4.92
C ALA A 65 -8.47 -10.45 6.40
N TYR A 66 -7.24 -10.70 6.83
CA TYR A 66 -6.90 -10.94 8.24
C TYR A 66 -7.15 -9.70 9.11
N PHE A 67 -6.70 -8.52 8.68
CA PHE A 67 -6.93 -7.27 9.43
C PHE A 67 -8.41 -6.94 9.57
N ILE A 68 -9.17 -7.07 8.48
CA ILE A 68 -10.63 -6.87 8.52
C ILE A 68 -11.26 -7.84 9.52
N TYR A 69 -10.89 -9.13 9.46
CA TYR A 69 -11.40 -10.11 10.42
C TYR A 69 -11.08 -9.71 11.87
N GLN A 70 -9.84 -9.34 12.17
CA GLN A 70 -9.42 -8.95 13.53
C GLN A 70 -10.16 -7.70 14.02
N ILE A 71 -10.34 -6.69 13.17
CA ILE A 71 -11.06 -5.45 13.48
C ILE A 71 -12.51 -5.71 13.94
N PHE A 72 -13.18 -6.69 13.32
CA PHE A 72 -14.58 -7.01 13.64
C PHE A 72 -14.74 -8.10 14.70
N SER A 73 -13.75 -8.98 14.86
CA SER A 73 -13.85 -10.13 15.78
C SER A 73 -13.38 -9.81 17.19
N ASP A 74 -12.50 -8.83 17.37
CA ASP A 74 -11.92 -8.53 18.68
C ASP A 74 -12.68 -7.41 19.41
N GLN A 75 -13.60 -7.80 20.30
CA GLN A 75 -14.35 -6.84 21.14
C GLN A 75 -13.54 -6.31 22.33
N ASN A 76 -12.43 -6.98 22.71
CA ASN A 76 -11.76 -6.76 24.00
C ASN A 76 -10.35 -6.15 23.91
N ASN A 77 -9.78 -5.94 22.71
CA ASN A 77 -8.36 -5.58 22.64
C ASN A 77 -8.02 -4.15 23.09
N THR A 78 -7.10 -4.14 24.04
CA THR A 78 -6.05 -3.16 24.30
C THR A 78 -5.57 -2.44 23.04
N ILE A 79 -5.42 -1.12 23.18
CA ILE A 79 -4.83 -0.13 22.28
C ILE A 79 -3.97 -0.77 21.16
N SER A 80 -4.58 -1.03 20.01
CA SER A 80 -3.95 -1.63 18.82
C SER A 80 -4.26 -0.77 17.60
N PRO A 81 -3.37 -0.65 16.60
CA PRO A 81 -3.65 0.13 15.40
C PRO A 81 -4.92 -0.31 14.65
N LEU A 82 -5.34 -1.57 14.78
CA LEU A 82 -6.60 -2.07 14.21
C LEU A 82 -7.83 -1.37 14.82
N ARG A 83 -7.81 -1.07 16.13
CA ARG A 83 -8.85 -0.29 16.80
C ARG A 83 -8.87 1.15 16.28
N THR A 84 -7.70 1.72 16.01
CA THR A 84 -7.56 3.05 15.39
C THR A 84 -8.19 3.07 14.00
N ILE A 85 -7.94 2.05 13.15
CA ILE A 85 -8.59 1.92 11.83
C ILE A 85 -10.11 1.89 11.97
N ARG A 86 -10.64 1.06 12.90
CA ARG A 86 -12.08 0.95 13.12
C ARG A 86 -12.71 2.28 13.56
N ARG A 87 -12.14 2.93 14.57
CA ARG A 87 -12.64 4.21 15.09
C ARG A 87 -12.59 5.30 14.03
N ILE A 88 -11.55 5.32 13.21
CA ILE A 88 -11.46 6.25 12.07
C ILE A 88 -12.55 5.95 11.04
N ALA A 89 -12.79 4.68 10.72
CA ALA A 89 -13.86 4.30 9.81
C ALA A 89 -15.25 4.68 10.33
N GLU A 90 -15.50 4.51 11.63
CA GLU A 90 -16.74 4.95 12.29
C GLU A 90 -16.92 6.47 12.14
N ILE A 91 -15.92 7.29 12.50
CA ILE A 91 -15.96 8.76 12.33
C ILE A 91 -16.19 9.18 10.88
N LEU A 92 -15.52 8.52 9.92
CA LEU A 92 -15.66 8.83 8.49
C LEU A 92 -17.02 8.41 7.90
N CYS A 93 -17.83 7.67 8.66
CA CYS A 93 -19.18 7.22 8.29
C CYS A 93 -20.28 7.85 9.16
N GLU A 94 -19.94 8.65 10.18
CA GLU A 94 -20.91 9.29 11.09
C GLU A 94 -21.81 10.34 10.41
N ASP A 95 -21.45 10.83 9.21
CA ASP A 95 -22.28 11.77 8.44
C ASP A 95 -23.64 11.19 8.00
N ALA A 96 -23.88 9.89 8.17
CA ALA A 96 -25.18 9.25 7.97
C ALA A 96 -25.94 9.11 9.29
N GLU A 97 -27.22 9.52 9.33
CA GLU A 97 -28.08 9.45 10.53
C GLU A 97 -28.11 8.08 11.22
N GLN A 98 -27.77 7.01 10.48
CA GLN A 98 -27.33 5.74 11.03
C GLN A 98 -26.15 5.22 10.19
N PRO A 99 -24.98 4.96 10.79
CA PRO A 99 -23.88 4.34 10.06
C PRO A 99 -24.29 2.91 9.72
N GLU A 100 -24.63 2.70 8.45
CA GLU A 100 -24.88 1.37 7.91
C GLU A 100 -23.64 0.51 8.17
N ILE A 101 -23.81 -0.67 8.79
CA ILE A 101 -22.70 -1.57 9.15
C ILE A 101 -21.82 -1.86 7.93
N ASP A 102 -22.46 -1.95 6.75
CA ASP A 102 -21.78 -2.18 5.48
C ASP A 102 -20.94 -0.99 5.01
N ALA A 103 -21.34 0.25 5.32
CA ALA A 103 -20.54 1.45 5.04
C ALA A 103 -19.26 1.46 5.88
N VAL A 104 -19.36 1.18 7.18
CA VAL A 104 -18.18 1.08 8.07
C VAL A 104 -17.26 -0.05 7.60
N ARG A 105 -17.83 -1.19 7.22
CA ARG A 105 -17.06 -2.33 6.69
C ARG A 105 -16.32 -2.01 5.40
N SER A 106 -16.97 -1.31 4.47
CA SER A 106 -16.35 -0.84 3.23
C SER A 106 -15.23 0.19 3.48
N CYS A 107 -15.43 1.08 4.46
CA CYS A 107 -14.43 2.04 4.89
C CYS A 107 -13.22 1.32 5.53
N VAL A 108 -13.44 0.37 6.43
CA VAL A 108 -12.38 -0.47 7.01
C VAL A 108 -11.61 -1.22 5.93
N ASP A 109 -12.31 -1.81 4.95
CA ASP A 109 -11.67 -2.49 3.82
C ASP A 109 -10.73 -1.54 3.06
N SER A 110 -11.20 -0.33 2.76
CA SER A 110 -10.41 0.70 2.08
C SER A 110 -9.18 1.14 2.89
N LEU A 111 -9.33 1.34 4.20
CA LEU A 111 -8.22 1.74 5.07
C LEU A 111 -7.19 0.62 5.27
N CYS A 112 -7.62 -0.64 5.36
CA CYS A 112 -6.70 -1.78 5.36
C CYS A 112 -5.93 -1.87 4.04
N SER A 113 -6.59 -1.58 2.91
CA SER A 113 -5.94 -1.46 1.60
C SER A 113 -4.85 -0.38 1.62
N LEU A 114 -5.18 0.83 2.07
CA LEU A 114 -4.20 1.92 2.21
C LEU A 114 -2.99 1.52 3.05
N THR A 115 -3.21 0.91 4.21
CA THR A 115 -2.09 0.53 5.08
C THR A 115 -1.15 -0.49 4.42
N ILE A 116 -1.72 -1.44 3.67
CA ILE A 116 -0.94 -2.47 2.98
C ILE A 116 -0.23 -1.87 1.76
N GLU A 117 -0.92 -1.02 1.01
CA GLU A 117 -0.39 -0.32 -0.16
C GLU A 117 0.77 0.59 0.22
N GLU A 118 0.73 1.29 1.34
CA GLU A 118 1.83 2.15 1.79
C GLU A 118 3.16 1.41 1.96
N GLY A 119 3.17 0.08 1.91
CA GLY A 119 4.38 -0.67 1.61
C GLY A 119 5.44 -0.54 2.70
N ARG A 120 5.08 0.06 3.85
CA ARG A 120 5.70 -0.28 5.10
C ARG A 120 5.31 -1.74 5.29
N GLN A 121 6.17 -2.65 4.83
CA GLN A 121 6.17 -4.07 5.18
C GLN A 121 6.48 -4.17 6.68
N LEU A 122 5.72 -3.44 7.50
CA LEU A 122 5.72 -3.55 8.92
C LEU A 122 5.35 -5.00 9.16
N GLN A 123 6.32 -5.73 9.68
CA GLN A 123 6.04 -7.03 10.23
C GLN A 123 4.96 -6.78 11.28
N TYR A 124 4.02 -7.70 11.48
CA TYR A 124 2.97 -7.47 12.47
C TYR A 124 3.58 -7.24 13.89
N GLY A 125 4.79 -7.76 14.16
CA GLY A 125 5.59 -7.37 15.32
C GLY A 125 5.91 -5.86 15.41
N ASP A 126 6.11 -5.18 14.29
CA ASP A 126 6.30 -3.72 14.24
C ASP A 126 4.97 -2.98 14.47
N TRP A 127 3.83 -3.58 14.10
CA TRP A 127 2.51 -3.01 14.41
C TRP A 127 2.20 -3.03 15.91
N ALA A 128 2.66 -4.06 16.62
CA ALA A 128 2.57 -4.09 18.08
C ALA A 128 3.40 -2.97 18.75
N GLN A 129 4.42 -2.45 18.07
CA GLN A 129 5.23 -1.32 18.54
C GLN A 129 4.62 0.04 18.18
N ILE A 130 3.70 0.10 17.22
CA ILE A 130 2.85 1.27 17.03
C ILE A 130 1.91 1.29 18.24
N THR A 131 2.38 1.90 19.32
CA THR A 131 1.52 2.24 20.44
C THR A 131 0.37 3.04 19.84
N GLY A 132 -0.87 2.61 20.06
CA GLY A 132 -2.07 3.37 19.68
C GLY A 132 -2.21 4.60 20.58
N ASP A 133 -1.13 5.36 20.74
CA ASP A 133 -1.12 6.63 21.44
C ASP A 133 -2.08 7.55 20.70
N ASP A 134 -3.16 7.93 21.37
CA ASP A 134 -4.18 8.85 20.88
C ASP A 134 -3.55 10.16 20.36
N LYS A 135 -2.31 10.49 20.75
CA LYS A 135 -1.55 11.65 20.24
C LYS A 135 -1.46 11.72 18.72
N ASN A 136 -1.46 10.59 18.01
CA ASN A 136 -1.39 10.59 16.53
C ASN A 136 -2.76 10.42 15.87
N PHE A 137 -3.84 10.24 16.64
CA PHE A 137 -5.15 9.90 16.12
C PHE A 137 -5.66 10.90 15.08
N GLU A 138 -5.57 12.20 15.37
CA GLU A 138 -6.04 13.25 14.45
C GLU A 138 -5.26 13.28 13.14
N TYR A 139 -3.96 12.96 13.18
CA TYR A 139 -3.15 12.87 11.97
C TYR A 139 -3.48 11.59 11.17
N HIS A 140 -3.75 10.47 11.84
CA HIS A 140 -4.26 9.27 11.17
C HIS A 140 -5.60 9.55 10.46
N LEU A 141 -6.50 10.25 11.14
CA LEU A 141 -7.81 10.66 10.59
C LEU A 141 -7.63 11.60 9.40
N LEU A 142 -6.68 12.55 9.46
CA LEU A 142 -6.35 13.44 8.34
C LEU A 142 -5.91 12.65 7.10
N VAL A 143 -5.03 11.67 7.25
CA VAL A 143 -4.55 10.84 6.13
C VAL A 143 -5.68 9.98 5.56
N ALA A 144 -6.50 9.39 6.41
CA ALA A 144 -7.67 8.61 5.99
C ALA A 144 -8.71 9.48 5.24
N ALA A 145 -8.96 10.70 5.73
CA ALA A 145 -9.82 11.66 5.06
C ALA A 145 -9.29 12.05 3.67
N ALA A 146 -7.97 12.19 3.52
CA ALA A 146 -7.31 12.44 2.24
C ALA A 146 -7.51 11.26 1.25
N TYR A 147 -7.34 10.03 1.73
CA TYR A 147 -7.50 8.82 0.93
C TYR A 147 -8.95 8.58 0.47
N LEU A 148 -9.94 8.94 1.29
CA LEU A 148 -11.36 8.76 1.00
C LEU A 148 -12.04 10.04 0.46
N ASN A 149 -11.26 11.05 0.09
CA ASN A 149 -11.74 12.34 -0.44
C ASN A 149 -12.79 13.05 0.45
N ARG A 150 -12.64 13.00 1.78
CA ARG A 150 -13.56 13.67 2.73
C ARG A 150 -13.18 15.14 2.92
N LEU A 151 -13.48 15.96 1.91
CA LEU A 151 -13.08 17.37 1.86
C LEU A 151 -13.50 18.22 3.08
N PRO A 152 -14.73 18.14 3.63
CA PRO A 152 -15.12 18.94 4.79
C PRO A 152 -14.25 18.65 6.02
N LEU A 153 -13.96 17.38 6.25
CA LEU A 153 -13.12 16.94 7.35
C LEU A 153 -11.65 17.36 7.13
N LEU A 154 -11.13 17.26 5.90
CA LEU A 154 -9.79 17.77 5.57
C LEU A 154 -9.64 19.26 5.87
N ARG A 155 -10.61 20.09 5.48
CA ARG A 155 -10.60 21.55 5.76
C ARG A 155 -10.56 21.85 7.25
N THR A 156 -11.18 20.98 8.05
CA THR A 156 -11.23 21.12 9.52
C THR A 156 -9.93 20.64 10.16
N LEU A 157 -9.36 19.52 9.70
CA LEU A 157 -8.20 18.90 10.32
C LEU A 157 -6.87 19.55 9.91
N LEU A 158 -6.71 19.99 8.66
CA LEU A 158 -5.42 20.51 8.17
C LEU A 158 -4.89 21.70 8.99
N PRO A 159 -5.68 22.75 9.28
CA PRO A 159 -5.21 23.88 10.08
C PRO A 159 -4.89 23.47 11.53
N LYS A 160 -5.58 22.45 12.06
CA LYS A 160 -5.46 22.02 13.45
C LYS A 160 -4.22 21.16 13.68
N VAL A 161 -4.00 20.16 12.83
CA VAL A 161 -2.93 19.17 13.02
C VAL A 161 -1.64 19.59 12.32
N GLY A 162 -1.73 20.39 11.26
CA GLY A 162 -0.60 20.76 10.42
C GLY A 162 -0.04 19.59 9.60
N PHE A 163 1.02 19.87 8.84
CA PHE A 163 1.72 18.85 8.06
C PHE A 163 2.91 18.26 8.83
N ARG A 164 3.05 16.93 8.81
CA ARG A 164 4.20 16.25 9.42
C ARG A 164 5.05 15.49 8.40
N LEU A 165 6.37 15.69 8.49
CA LEU A 165 7.36 15.09 7.60
C LEU A 165 7.62 13.60 7.86
N ASP A 166 7.27 13.07 9.03
CA ASP A 166 7.39 11.63 9.37
C ASP A 166 6.19 10.81 8.89
N GLY A 167 5.08 11.50 8.58
CA GLY A 167 3.84 10.87 8.17
C GLY A 167 3.17 10.14 9.33
N SER A 168 2.00 9.59 9.05
CA SER A 168 1.28 8.73 9.97
C SER A 168 2.02 7.37 9.99
N PRO A 169 2.36 6.80 11.15
CA PRO A 169 2.95 5.46 11.20
C PRO A 169 2.05 4.37 10.60
N LEU A 170 0.74 4.61 10.57
CA LEU A 170 -0.27 3.67 10.06
C LEU A 170 -0.53 3.82 8.55
N PHE A 171 -0.81 5.05 8.09
CA PHE A 171 -1.24 5.35 6.72
C PHE A 171 -0.26 6.19 5.87
N GLY A 172 0.95 6.49 6.34
CA GLY A 172 1.90 7.29 5.57
C GLY A 172 1.53 8.78 5.48
N HIS A 173 1.74 9.39 4.32
CA HIS A 173 1.53 10.84 4.13
C HIS A 173 0.15 11.15 3.54
N PRO A 174 -0.52 12.24 3.95
CA PRO A 174 -1.85 12.59 3.43
C PRO A 174 -1.82 12.90 1.93
N SER A 175 -0.77 13.57 1.45
CA SER A 175 -0.60 13.87 0.02
C SER A 175 -0.38 12.62 -0.82
N GLN A 176 0.41 11.66 -0.31
CA GLN A 176 0.57 10.35 -0.94
C GLN A 176 -0.73 9.58 -0.97
N ALA A 177 -1.47 9.54 0.14
CA ALA A 177 -2.73 8.81 0.24
C ALA A 177 -3.80 9.39 -0.71
N ALA A 178 -3.94 10.72 -0.80
CA ALA A 178 -4.82 11.34 -1.79
C ALA A 178 -4.40 11.00 -3.22
N ALA A 179 -3.10 11.12 -3.53
CA ALA A 179 -2.57 10.86 -4.86
C ALA A 179 -2.69 9.38 -5.27
N LEU A 180 -2.55 8.46 -4.31
CA LEU A 180 -2.70 7.02 -4.49
C LEU A 180 -4.12 6.61 -4.91
N ARG A 181 -5.13 7.46 -4.67
CA ARG A 181 -6.52 7.23 -5.10
C ARG A 181 -6.98 8.16 -6.22
N GLY A 182 -6.09 9.04 -6.70
CA GLY A 182 -6.43 10.03 -7.69
C GLY A 182 -7.39 11.12 -7.19
N ASN A 183 -7.43 11.37 -5.87
CA ASN A 183 -8.29 12.37 -5.26
C ASN A 183 -7.70 13.78 -5.45
N ASN A 184 -7.79 14.31 -6.66
CA ASN A 184 -7.14 15.57 -7.04
C ASN A 184 -7.60 16.76 -6.18
N GLU A 185 -8.88 16.85 -5.82
CA GLU A 185 -9.42 17.93 -4.99
C GLU A 185 -8.83 17.92 -3.57
N ALA A 186 -8.78 16.74 -2.93
CA ALA A 186 -8.14 16.58 -1.62
C ALA A 186 -6.64 16.90 -1.71
N LEU A 187 -5.98 16.44 -2.77
CA LEU A 187 -4.56 16.68 -2.99
C LEU A 187 -4.27 18.17 -3.14
N GLU A 188 -4.99 18.89 -4.02
CA GLU A 188 -4.85 20.34 -4.17
C GLU A 188 -5.00 21.09 -2.85
N LEU A 189 -5.98 20.69 -2.03
CA LEU A 189 -6.21 21.30 -0.72
C LEU A 189 -5.00 21.13 0.22
N ILE A 190 -4.40 19.93 0.24
CA ILE A 190 -3.19 19.64 1.02
C ILE A 190 -1.99 20.43 0.47
N LEU A 191 -1.82 20.45 -0.85
CA LEU A 191 -0.73 21.13 -1.54
C LEU A 191 -0.77 22.65 -1.34
N ASN A 192 -1.94 23.26 -1.36
CA ASN A 192 -2.13 24.69 -1.09
C ASN A 192 -1.72 25.08 0.34
N THR A 193 -1.69 24.14 1.27
CA THR A 193 -1.27 24.40 2.65
C THR A 193 0.26 24.38 2.78
N GLU A 194 0.93 23.35 2.26
CA GLU A 194 2.36 23.09 2.47
C GLU A 194 3.01 22.35 1.27
N TRP A 195 2.90 22.89 0.04
CA TRP A 195 3.36 22.24 -1.20
C TRP A 195 4.78 21.67 -1.12
N LYS A 196 5.77 22.48 -0.69
CA LYS A 196 7.20 22.12 -0.71
C LYS A 196 7.51 20.84 0.08
N LYS A 197 6.75 20.56 1.14
CA LYS A 197 6.95 19.39 2.00
C LYS A 197 6.10 18.18 1.57
N THR A 198 5.00 18.43 0.86
CA THR A 198 3.95 17.43 0.59
C THR A 198 4.06 16.80 -0.80
N SER A 199 4.52 17.57 -1.79
CA SER A 199 4.50 17.17 -3.21
C SER A 199 5.31 15.92 -3.49
N THR A 200 6.49 15.80 -2.89
CA THR A 200 7.42 14.68 -3.10
C THR A 200 6.74 13.32 -2.87
N TYR A 201 5.94 13.20 -1.81
CA TYR A 201 5.22 11.96 -1.50
C TYR A 201 4.00 11.73 -2.41
N ALA A 202 3.38 12.79 -2.93
CA ALA A 202 2.26 12.68 -3.87
C ALA A 202 2.68 12.02 -5.19
N PHE A 203 3.88 12.32 -5.70
CA PHE A 203 4.42 11.66 -6.91
C PHE A 203 4.48 10.14 -6.75
N CYS A 204 4.95 9.65 -5.59
CA CYS A 204 4.99 8.22 -5.30
C CYS A 204 3.61 7.57 -5.45
N GLY A 205 2.58 8.17 -4.82
CA GLY A 205 1.21 7.67 -4.86
C GLY A 205 0.60 7.70 -6.27
N ALA A 206 0.73 8.82 -6.98
CA ALA A 206 0.19 8.99 -8.33
C ALA A 206 0.79 7.99 -9.32
N ILE A 207 2.12 7.81 -9.28
CA ILE A 207 2.83 6.88 -10.18
C ILE A 207 2.48 5.44 -9.83
N ALA A 208 2.47 5.08 -8.54
CA ALA A 208 2.22 3.71 -8.09
C ALA A 208 0.88 3.14 -8.60
N ASN A 209 -0.18 3.94 -8.63
CA ASN A 209 -1.51 3.54 -9.10
C ASN A 209 -1.88 4.12 -10.48
N ALA A 210 -0.91 4.64 -11.23
CA ALA A 210 -1.09 5.14 -12.59
C ALA A 210 -2.18 6.22 -12.74
N HIS A 211 -2.31 7.12 -11.77
CA HIS A 211 -3.22 8.26 -11.84
C HIS A 211 -2.60 9.41 -12.66
N PHE A 212 -2.82 9.38 -13.98
CA PHE A 212 -2.24 10.36 -14.93
C PHE A 212 -2.67 11.79 -14.64
N ASP A 213 -3.94 12.04 -14.38
CA ASP A 213 -4.44 13.39 -14.09
C ASP A 213 -3.83 13.96 -12.81
N THR A 214 -3.59 13.10 -11.81
CA THR A 214 -2.92 13.47 -10.57
C THR A 214 -1.45 13.78 -10.79
N LEU A 215 -0.76 13.00 -11.65
CA LEU A 215 0.61 13.31 -12.04
C LEU A 215 0.67 14.65 -12.79
N ASP A 216 -0.31 14.93 -13.65
CA ASP A 216 -0.39 16.17 -14.41
C ASP A 216 -0.63 17.37 -13.52
N LEU A 217 -1.56 17.25 -12.57
CA LEU A 217 -1.75 18.23 -11.50
C LEU A 217 -0.44 18.53 -10.75
N LEU A 218 0.35 17.50 -10.42
CA LEU A 218 1.63 17.67 -9.72
C LEU A 218 2.73 18.30 -10.56
N LEU A 219 2.63 18.24 -11.89
CA LEU A 219 3.57 18.83 -12.84
C LEU A 219 3.18 20.25 -13.27
N GLU A 220 2.05 20.77 -12.79
CA GLU A 220 1.61 22.11 -13.17
C GLU A 220 2.61 23.20 -12.72
N PRO A 221 2.88 24.21 -13.58
CA PRO A 221 3.86 25.27 -13.28
C PRO A 221 3.57 26.07 -12.01
N ARG A 222 2.31 26.16 -11.58
CA ARG A 222 1.89 26.94 -10.39
C ARG A 222 2.53 26.45 -9.09
N TRP A 223 3.03 25.23 -9.09
CA TRP A 223 3.66 24.64 -7.93
C TRP A 223 5.14 25.00 -7.77
N GLU A 224 5.68 25.89 -8.62
CA GLU A 224 7.08 26.35 -8.59
C GLU A 224 8.04 25.17 -8.36
N PHE A 225 7.93 24.14 -9.21
CA PHE A 225 8.80 22.97 -9.13
C PHE A 225 10.24 23.41 -9.39
N ASN A 226 10.94 23.78 -8.31
CA ASN A 226 12.28 24.31 -8.42
C ASN A 226 13.19 23.12 -8.74
N ASN A 227 13.69 23.07 -9.97
CA ASN A 227 14.41 21.95 -10.60
C ASN A 227 15.68 21.45 -9.87
N GLY A 228 15.96 21.94 -8.66
CA GLY A 228 16.84 21.24 -7.73
C GLY A 228 16.18 19.93 -7.30
N LEU A 229 16.22 18.92 -8.18
CA LEU A 229 15.88 17.55 -7.89
C LEU A 229 16.59 17.18 -6.58
N ASN A 230 15.87 17.17 -5.47
CA ASN A 230 16.43 16.67 -4.23
C ASN A 230 16.40 15.14 -4.31
N HIS A 231 17.42 14.46 -3.79
CA HIS A 231 17.45 13.01 -3.60
C HIS A 231 16.13 12.43 -3.06
N ARG A 232 15.39 13.17 -2.23
CA ARG A 232 14.05 12.74 -1.76
C ARG A 232 13.02 12.61 -2.89
N PHE A 233 13.02 13.55 -3.84
CA PHE A 233 12.09 13.57 -4.96
C PHE A 233 12.34 12.39 -5.91
N THR A 234 13.60 12.20 -6.31
CA THR A 234 13.99 11.08 -7.17
C THR A 234 13.70 9.74 -6.51
N ASN A 235 13.97 9.59 -5.21
CA ASN A 235 13.59 8.40 -4.47
C ASN A 235 12.07 8.16 -4.48
N CYS A 236 11.22 9.19 -4.39
CA CYS A 236 9.77 9.00 -4.42
C CYS A 236 9.26 8.58 -5.79
N ILE A 237 9.77 9.15 -6.88
CA ILE A 237 9.48 8.66 -8.24
C ILE A 237 9.92 7.20 -8.37
N TRP A 238 11.13 6.89 -7.91
CA TRP A 238 11.68 5.54 -7.93
C TRP A 238 10.80 4.54 -7.17
N GLN A 239 10.30 4.90 -5.98
CA GLN A 239 9.36 4.07 -5.23
C GLN A 239 8.02 3.90 -5.95
N GLY A 240 7.50 4.95 -6.60
CA GLY A 240 6.29 4.87 -7.41
C GLY A 240 6.46 3.91 -8.61
N LEU A 241 7.56 4.03 -9.35
CA LEU A 241 7.89 3.20 -10.52
C LEU A 241 8.06 1.72 -10.17
N LYS A 242 8.59 1.40 -8.97
CA LYS A 242 8.67 0.01 -8.49
C LYS A 242 7.30 -0.66 -8.34
N ARG A 243 6.29 0.15 -8.04
CA ARG A 243 4.95 -0.32 -7.64
C ARG A 243 3.97 -0.32 -8.80
N THR A 244 4.19 0.54 -9.80
CA THR A 244 3.32 0.61 -10.98
C THR A 244 3.46 -0.63 -11.86
N ASN A 245 2.33 -1.15 -12.34
CA ASN A 245 2.27 -2.17 -13.38
C ASN A 245 1.95 -1.56 -14.77
N SER A 246 1.75 -0.25 -14.84
CA SER A 246 1.37 0.47 -16.06
C SER A 246 2.61 0.86 -16.86
N VAL A 247 2.74 0.29 -18.06
CA VAL A 247 3.80 0.64 -19.02
C VAL A 247 3.74 2.13 -19.36
N ALA A 248 2.55 2.66 -19.65
CA ALA A 248 2.39 4.06 -20.01
C ALA A 248 2.78 5.02 -18.87
N MET A 249 2.43 4.69 -17.62
CA MET A 249 2.87 5.49 -16.46
C MET A 249 4.39 5.40 -16.29
N PHE A 250 4.98 4.22 -16.45
CA PHE A 250 6.43 4.04 -16.39
C PHE A 250 7.14 4.91 -17.45
N THR A 251 6.73 4.83 -18.71
CA THR A 251 7.30 5.62 -19.80
C THR A 251 7.18 7.13 -19.55
N ARG A 252 6.06 7.57 -18.95
CA ARG A 252 5.82 8.99 -18.65
C ARG A 252 6.64 9.48 -17.46
N ALA A 253 6.75 8.70 -16.39
CA ALA A 253 7.38 9.12 -15.14
C ALA A 253 8.88 8.83 -15.07
N PHE A 254 9.40 7.85 -15.82
CA PHE A 254 10.82 7.50 -15.83
C PHE A 254 11.75 8.67 -16.20
N PRO A 255 11.45 9.50 -17.23
CA PRO A 255 12.27 10.67 -17.55
C PRO A 255 12.38 11.69 -16.41
N LEU A 256 11.40 11.73 -15.49
CA LEU A 256 11.40 12.65 -14.34
C LEU A 256 12.52 12.34 -13.32
N LEU A 257 13.13 11.15 -13.39
CA LEU A 257 14.31 10.83 -12.57
C LEU A 257 15.55 11.66 -12.96
N GLY A 258 15.59 12.17 -14.19
CA GLY A 258 16.73 12.89 -14.75
C GLY A 258 18.07 12.12 -14.66
N ASP A 259 19.16 12.88 -14.78
CA ASP A 259 20.54 12.38 -14.69
C ASP A 259 21.03 12.24 -13.24
N PHE A 260 20.13 12.26 -12.24
CA PHE A 260 20.46 12.54 -10.84
C PHE A 260 21.29 11.45 -10.11
N GLU A 261 21.64 10.35 -10.76
CA GLU A 261 22.59 9.37 -10.21
C GLU A 261 23.61 9.02 -11.29
N ALA A 262 24.89 9.05 -10.92
CA ALA A 262 26.03 8.62 -11.75
C ALA A 262 26.02 7.13 -12.14
N ASP A 263 24.92 6.41 -11.86
CA ASP A 263 24.70 5.06 -12.33
C ASP A 263 24.20 5.04 -13.77
N THR A 264 24.79 4.16 -14.58
CA THR A 264 24.42 4.01 -15.98
C THR A 264 22.94 3.60 -16.11
N PRO A 265 22.19 4.15 -17.08
CA PRO A 265 20.77 3.84 -17.30
C PRO A 265 20.43 2.34 -17.31
N GLY A 266 21.35 1.50 -17.82
CA GLY A 266 21.20 0.04 -17.83
C GLY A 266 21.04 -0.58 -16.44
N LYS A 267 21.77 -0.11 -15.41
CA LYS A 267 21.60 -0.62 -14.04
C LYS A 267 20.21 -0.32 -13.49
N ARG A 268 19.65 0.85 -13.81
CA ARG A 268 18.30 1.25 -13.38
C ARG A 268 17.25 0.36 -14.04
N LEU A 269 17.33 0.16 -15.36
CA LEU A 269 16.40 -0.70 -16.10
C LEU A 269 16.43 -2.15 -15.59
N GLY A 270 17.62 -2.72 -15.43
CA GLY A 270 17.77 -4.08 -14.88
C GLY A 270 17.21 -4.22 -13.45
N PHE A 271 17.26 -3.16 -12.64
CA PHE A 271 16.60 -3.13 -11.33
C PHE A 271 15.08 -3.19 -11.46
N PHE A 272 14.47 -2.33 -12.30
CA PHE A 272 13.02 -2.32 -12.50
C PHE A 272 12.53 -3.63 -13.15
N LEU A 273 13.31 -4.25 -14.03
CA LEU A 273 12.99 -5.53 -14.63
C LEU A 273 12.87 -6.64 -13.56
N ARG A 274 13.81 -6.69 -12.61
CA ARG A 274 13.73 -7.62 -11.47
C ARG A 274 12.50 -7.36 -10.60
N CYS A 275 12.17 -6.10 -10.33
CA CYS A 275 10.95 -5.76 -9.60
C CYS A 275 9.69 -6.20 -10.36
N ALA A 276 9.57 -5.86 -11.64
CA ALA A 276 8.45 -6.26 -12.48
C ALA A 276 8.28 -7.78 -12.54
N ALA A 277 9.38 -8.54 -12.68
CA ALA A 277 9.35 -9.99 -12.63
C ALA A 277 8.91 -10.54 -11.25
N THR A 278 9.40 -9.95 -10.16
CA THR A 278 9.07 -10.35 -8.79
C THR A 278 7.59 -10.14 -8.47
N TYR A 279 7.01 -9.05 -8.95
CA TYR A 279 5.59 -8.72 -8.73
C TYR A 279 4.65 -9.28 -9.81
N GLY A 280 5.17 -9.97 -10.83
CA GLY A 280 4.37 -10.55 -11.92
C GLY A 280 3.82 -9.52 -12.91
N TYR A 281 4.46 -8.36 -13.06
CA TYR A 281 4.08 -7.30 -14.00
C TYR A 281 4.58 -7.63 -15.42
N THR A 282 4.02 -8.69 -16.04
CA THR A 282 4.52 -9.27 -17.29
C THR A 282 4.68 -8.24 -18.42
N MET A 283 3.69 -7.37 -18.62
CA MET A 283 3.75 -6.36 -19.69
C MET A 283 4.85 -5.32 -19.46
N LEU A 284 5.05 -4.89 -18.22
CA LEU A 284 6.12 -3.97 -17.87
C LEU A 284 7.49 -4.64 -18.01
N ALA A 285 7.62 -5.90 -17.58
CA ALA A 285 8.87 -6.66 -17.72
C ALA A 285 9.28 -6.81 -19.20
N LEU A 286 8.32 -7.15 -20.08
CA LEU A 286 8.58 -7.23 -21.53
C LEU A 286 9.00 -5.87 -22.11
N HIS A 287 8.32 -4.79 -21.71
CA HIS A 287 8.68 -3.44 -22.15
C HIS A 287 10.11 -3.05 -21.72
N LEU A 288 10.46 -3.32 -20.45
CA LEU A 288 11.79 -3.04 -19.91
C LEU A 288 12.88 -3.86 -20.60
N PHE A 289 12.60 -5.14 -20.89
CA PHE A 289 13.52 -6.00 -21.63
C PHE A 289 13.80 -5.45 -23.04
N HIS A 290 12.78 -4.95 -23.74
CA HIS A 290 12.98 -4.30 -25.04
C HIS A 290 13.82 -3.03 -24.95
N LEU A 291 13.61 -2.19 -23.92
CA LEU A 291 14.42 -1.00 -23.69
C LEU A 291 15.89 -1.33 -23.38
N GLU A 292 16.14 -2.39 -22.60
CA GLU A 292 17.49 -2.86 -22.26
C GLU A 292 18.24 -3.36 -23.51
N MET A 293 17.58 -4.17 -24.35
CA MET A 293 18.15 -4.66 -25.61
C MET A 293 18.51 -3.53 -26.59
N LEU A 294 17.69 -2.48 -26.66
CA LEU A 294 17.97 -1.31 -27.49
C LEU A 294 19.17 -0.52 -26.97
N HIS A 295 19.33 -0.41 -25.65
CA HIS A 295 20.48 0.26 -25.04
C HIS A 295 21.79 -0.50 -25.27
N ASP A 296 21.78 -1.83 -25.14
CA ASP A 296 22.98 -2.66 -25.34
C ASP A 296 23.42 -2.72 -26.81
N GLY A 297 22.46 -2.72 -27.74
CA GLY A 297 22.75 -2.67 -29.19
C GLY A 297 23.42 -1.37 -29.62
N LEU A 298 23.05 -0.23 -29.02
CA LEU A 298 23.68 1.08 -29.30
C LEU A 298 25.09 1.19 -28.72
N GLY A 299 25.37 0.52 -27.60
CA GLY A 299 26.69 0.49 -26.97
C GLY A 299 27.75 -0.24 -27.81
N GLN A 300 27.36 -1.32 -28.51
CA GLN A 300 28.29 -2.11 -29.33
C GLN A 300 28.66 -1.42 -30.67
N HIS A 301 27.78 -0.59 -31.23
CA HIS A 301 28.06 0.10 -32.49
C HIS A 301 29.05 1.26 -32.36
N ASN A 302 29.06 1.99 -31.23
CA ASN A 302 29.99 3.10 -31.02
C ASN A 302 31.44 2.66 -30.72
N ALA A 303 31.65 1.39 -30.34
CA ALA A 303 32.99 0.84 -30.15
C ALA A 303 33.71 0.53 -31.48
N PHE A 304 32.99 0.46 -32.60
CA PHE A 304 33.55 0.14 -33.91
C PHE A 304 33.93 1.37 -34.76
N THR A 305 33.45 2.56 -34.43
CA THR A 305 33.69 3.81 -35.19
C THR A 305 34.83 4.68 -34.66
N GLN A 306 35.57 4.24 -33.64
CA GLN A 306 36.75 4.92 -33.11
C GLN A 306 38.06 4.15 -33.32
N ARG A 307 38.16 3.39 -34.42
CA ARG A 307 39.43 2.81 -34.90
C ARG A 307 39.84 3.39 -36.24
#